data_AF-A0A7I9ZXL7-F1
#
_entry.id   AF-A0A7I9ZXL7-F1
#
_cell.length_a   1.000
_cell.length_b   1.000
_cell.length_c   1.000
_cell.angle_alpha   90.00
_cell.angle_beta   90.00
_cell.angle_gamma   90.00
#
_symmetry.space_group_name_H-M   'P 1'
#
loop_
_entity.id
_entity.type
_entity.pdbx_description
1 polymer ?
#
loop_
_entity_poly.entity_id
_entity_poly.type
_entity_poly.pdbx_seq_one_letter_code
_entity_poly.pdbx_strand_id
1 'polypeptide(L)'
;MRSSRFTALELAQTLRYLPDLVVVLALLAAVGLCAPNRPRSGWLDASAVRSAAAVVLAVAFAASSLYSTATFLTSWRNNPAQSYLQNARTALAQAHASSDAPMLDQEVDPLVLQRVAWPENLASHMFTPRRPAEFSPATTELRMLDAEGRLVEANVSWVRSIRPGPAPQCGYLVQPDFPAQLPLDGPLLPADWTVEINYLANSNGSMMLSLSQGDEVKVPVRPGLNRVYVRLPGAGDAITVRAVTAALSVCVASGPVGFVTPR
;
A
#
# COMPACT_ATOMS: atom_id res chain seq x y z
N MET A 1 -6.59 -16.90 -15.79
CA MET A 1 -5.90 -16.39 -14.58
C MET A 1 -4.60 -17.17 -14.29
N ARG A 2 -3.71 -17.41 -15.27
CA ARG A 2 -2.45 -18.17 -15.06
C ARG A 2 -1.19 -17.50 -15.62
N SER A 3 -1.27 -16.27 -16.11
CA SER A 3 -0.11 -15.45 -16.41
C SER A 3 -0.44 -13.97 -16.22
N SER A 4 0.09 -13.37 -15.16
CA SER A 4 0.22 -11.92 -14.98
C SER A 4 1.71 -11.54 -14.99
N ARG A 5 2.02 -10.25 -15.12
CA ARG A 5 3.42 -9.75 -14.99
C ARG A 5 4.05 -10.10 -13.63
N PHE A 6 3.26 -10.53 -12.64
CA PHE A 6 3.70 -10.84 -11.28
C PHE A 6 3.74 -12.35 -10.97
N THR A 7 3.46 -13.21 -11.96
CA THR A 7 3.40 -14.67 -11.77
C THR A 7 4.66 -15.25 -11.10
N ALA A 8 5.85 -14.74 -11.46
CA ALA A 8 7.10 -15.20 -10.86
C ALA A 8 7.23 -14.82 -9.37
N LEU A 9 6.73 -13.65 -8.98
CA LEU A 9 6.74 -13.19 -7.59
C LEU A 9 5.70 -13.96 -6.75
N GLU A 10 4.52 -14.20 -7.32
CA GLU A 10 3.49 -15.05 -6.71
C GLU A 10 3.96 -16.51 -6.56
N LEU A 11 4.70 -17.04 -7.54
CA LEU A 11 5.31 -18.37 -7.40
C LEU A 11 6.35 -18.43 -6.29
N ALA A 12 7.19 -17.40 -6.16
CA ALA A 12 8.20 -17.35 -5.10
C ALA A 12 7.58 -17.27 -3.68
N GLN A 13 6.38 -16.69 -3.57
CA GLN A 13 5.65 -16.59 -2.31
C GLN A 13 4.78 -17.83 -2.01
N THR A 14 4.49 -18.65 -3.02
CA THR A 14 3.70 -19.86 -2.82
C THR A 14 4.60 -21.02 -2.44
N LEU A 15 4.77 -21.21 -1.12
CA LEU A 15 5.30 -22.43 -0.52
C LEU A 15 4.48 -23.70 -0.83
N ARG A 16 3.53 -23.64 -1.78
CA ARG A 16 2.56 -24.68 -2.12
C ARG A 16 3.19 -26.02 -2.51
N TYR A 17 4.38 -26.00 -3.10
CA TYR A 17 5.08 -27.22 -3.49
C TYR A 17 5.78 -27.93 -2.31
N LEU A 18 6.03 -27.20 -1.22
CA LEU A 18 6.64 -27.77 -0.01
C LEU A 18 5.71 -28.78 0.71
N PRO A 19 4.42 -28.49 0.97
CA PRO A 19 3.50 -29.48 1.55
C PRO A 19 3.21 -30.64 0.58
N ASP A 20 3.19 -30.42 -0.73
CA ASP A 20 3.02 -31.51 -1.71
C ASP A 20 4.14 -32.56 -1.57
N LEU A 21 5.40 -32.13 -1.38
CA LEU A 21 6.54 -33.02 -1.15
C LEU A 21 6.39 -33.81 0.16
N VAL A 22 5.89 -33.18 1.22
CA VAL A 22 5.67 -33.84 2.53
C VAL A 22 4.65 -34.97 2.41
N VAL A 23 3.56 -34.77 1.65
CA VAL A 23 2.56 -35.83 1.41
C VAL A 23 3.17 -37.02 0.66
N VAL A 24 3.97 -36.77 -0.37
CA VAL A 24 4.65 -37.83 -1.12
C VAL A 24 5.62 -38.60 -0.23
N LEU A 25 6.43 -37.92 0.58
CA LEU A 25 7.36 -38.57 1.51
C LEU A 25 6.62 -39.41 2.58
N ALA A 26 5.50 -38.91 3.11
CA ALA A 26 4.69 -39.66 4.07
C ALA A 26 4.11 -40.94 3.46
N LEU A 27 3.62 -40.88 2.21
CA LEU A 27 3.14 -42.05 1.48
C LEU A 27 4.25 -43.08 1.23
N LEU A 28 5.44 -42.62 0.81
CA LEU A 28 6.60 -43.48 0.61
C LEU A 28 7.05 -44.15 1.92
N ALA A 29 7.03 -43.41 3.03
CA ALA A 29 7.34 -43.96 4.36
C ALA A 29 6.30 -45.01 4.78
N ALA A 30 5.01 -44.75 4.57
CA ALA A 30 3.95 -45.71 4.88
C ALA A 30 4.09 -47.00 4.05
N VAL A 31 4.39 -46.89 2.75
CA VAL A 31 4.66 -48.06 1.89
C VAL A 31 5.88 -48.81 2.38
N GLY A 32 6.98 -48.13 2.72
CA GLY A 32 8.19 -48.76 3.24
C GLY A 32 7.99 -49.49 4.57
N LEU A 33 7.16 -48.95 5.47
CA LEU A 33 6.86 -49.53 6.77
C LEU A 33 5.84 -50.69 6.69
N CYS A 34 4.88 -50.63 5.76
CA CYS A 34 3.84 -51.63 5.58
C CYS A 34 4.18 -52.71 4.53
N ALA A 35 5.30 -52.58 3.80
CA ALA A 35 5.70 -53.57 2.81
C ALA A 35 6.01 -54.93 3.46
N PRO A 36 5.54 -56.04 2.88
CA PRO A 36 5.82 -57.37 3.39
C PRO A 36 7.33 -57.67 3.32
N ASN A 37 7.86 -58.32 4.35
CA ASN A 37 9.26 -58.73 4.35
C ASN A 37 9.50 -59.75 3.23
N ARG A 38 10.72 -59.75 2.69
CA ARG A 38 11.13 -60.78 1.72
C ARG A 38 11.07 -62.16 2.38
N PRO A 39 10.76 -63.23 1.63
CA PRO A 39 10.61 -64.59 2.18
C PRO A 39 11.87 -65.13 2.89
N ARG A 40 13.04 -64.55 2.63
CA ARG A 40 14.32 -64.87 3.31
C ARG A 40 14.53 -64.17 4.66
N SER A 41 13.64 -63.27 5.07
CA SER A 41 13.77 -62.41 6.26
C SER A 41 12.67 -62.63 7.32
N GLY A 42 12.04 -63.81 7.31
CA GLY A 42 10.89 -64.13 8.17
C GLY A 42 11.12 -64.03 9.69
N TRP A 43 12.36 -64.03 10.19
CA TRP A 43 12.61 -63.81 11.62
C TRP A 43 12.19 -62.41 12.07
N LEU A 44 12.21 -61.43 11.15
CA LEU A 44 11.86 -60.03 11.42
C LEU A 44 10.34 -59.78 11.46
N ASP A 45 9.51 -60.77 11.05
CA ASP A 45 8.05 -60.65 11.00
C ASP A 45 7.36 -60.78 12.37
N ALA A 46 8.04 -61.37 13.37
CA ALA A 46 7.45 -61.65 14.68
C ALA A 46 8.00 -60.78 15.83
N SER A 47 8.69 -59.67 15.52
CA SER A 47 9.28 -58.81 16.55
C SER A 47 8.26 -57.82 17.11
N ALA A 48 7.74 -58.10 18.31
CA ALA A 48 6.90 -57.17 19.07
C ALA A 48 7.54 -55.77 19.21
N VAL A 49 8.88 -55.70 19.21
CA VAL A 49 9.65 -54.45 19.23
C VAL A 49 9.43 -53.63 17.96
N ARG A 50 9.38 -54.27 16.77
CA ARG A 50 9.12 -53.58 15.50
C ARG A 50 7.69 -53.05 15.43
N SER A 51 6.71 -53.84 15.89
CA SER A 51 5.31 -53.40 15.97
C SER A 51 5.16 -52.23 16.94
N ALA A 52 5.79 -52.30 18.12
CA ALA A 52 5.79 -51.20 19.08
C ALA A 52 6.44 -49.94 18.50
N ALA A 53 7.60 -50.07 17.84
CA ALA A 53 8.28 -48.95 17.20
C ALA A 53 7.43 -48.31 16.08
N ALA A 54 6.77 -49.12 15.24
CA ALA A 54 5.89 -48.62 14.19
C ALA A 54 4.67 -47.88 14.77
N VAL A 55 4.05 -48.41 15.83
CA VAL A 55 2.94 -47.75 16.53
C VAL A 55 3.39 -46.44 17.15
N VAL A 56 4.53 -46.42 17.84
CA VAL A 56 5.08 -45.19 18.45
C VAL A 56 5.38 -44.14 17.37
N LEU A 57 5.99 -44.53 16.26
CA LEU A 57 6.26 -43.63 15.14
C LEU A 57 4.97 -43.10 14.50
N ALA A 58 3.96 -43.96 14.31
CA ALA A 58 2.66 -43.56 13.77
C ALA A 58 1.94 -42.58 14.70
N VAL A 59 1.94 -42.83 16.02
CA VAL A 59 1.35 -41.93 17.03
C VAL A 59 2.11 -40.60 17.08
N ALA A 60 3.44 -40.63 17.09
CA ALA A 60 4.26 -39.41 17.07
C ALA A 60 4.02 -38.59 15.80
N PHE A 61 3.93 -39.24 14.65
CA PHE A 61 3.60 -38.59 13.38
C PHE A 61 2.20 -37.97 13.38
N ALA A 62 1.19 -38.69 13.87
CA ALA A 62 -0.18 -38.19 13.98
C ALA A 62 -0.26 -36.99 14.96
N ALA A 63 0.39 -37.08 16.11
CA ALA A 63 0.46 -35.99 17.09
C ALA A 63 1.17 -34.76 16.50
N SER A 64 2.30 -34.94 15.82
CA SER A 64 3.01 -33.86 15.12
C SER A 64 2.16 -33.22 14.02
N SER A 65 1.41 -34.02 13.28
CA SER A 65 0.53 -33.54 12.21
C SER A 65 -0.64 -32.73 12.77
N LEU A 66 -1.26 -33.20 13.87
CA LEU A 66 -2.31 -32.47 14.57
C LEU A 66 -1.79 -31.16 15.16
N TYR A 67 -0.60 -31.19 15.78
CA TYR A 67 0.03 -29.98 16.32
C TYR A 67 0.35 -28.96 15.22
N SER A 68 0.93 -29.40 14.10
CA SER A 68 1.18 -28.57 12.92
C SER A 68 -0.12 -27.98 12.35
N THR A 69 -1.16 -28.80 12.23
CA THR A 69 -2.47 -28.34 11.74
C THR A 69 -3.10 -27.32 12.69
N ALA A 70 -3.07 -27.58 14.01
CA ALA A 70 -3.62 -26.67 15.00
C ALA A 70 -2.88 -25.33 14.98
N THR A 71 -1.54 -25.33 15.04
CA THR A 71 -0.72 -24.12 15.00
C THR A 71 -0.92 -23.33 13.71
N PHE A 72 -0.97 -24.02 12.56
CA PHE A 72 -1.29 -23.41 11.26
C PHE A 72 -2.68 -22.76 11.25
N LEU A 73 -3.71 -23.46 11.75
CA LEU A 73 -5.06 -22.92 11.86
C LEU A 73 -5.14 -21.69 12.78
N THR A 74 -4.42 -21.69 13.90
CA THR A 74 -4.37 -20.53 14.80
C THR A 74 -3.74 -19.33 14.10
N SER A 75 -2.63 -19.53 13.38
CA SER A 75 -1.98 -18.46 12.61
C SER A 75 -2.86 -17.96 11.46
N TRP A 76 -3.57 -18.85 10.76
CA TRP A 76 -4.47 -18.48 9.67
C TRP A 76 -5.73 -17.76 10.12
N ARG A 77 -6.18 -18.02 11.36
CA ARG A 77 -7.32 -17.32 11.96
C ARG A 77 -6.99 -15.90 12.39
N ASN A 78 -5.70 -15.58 12.60
CA ASN A 78 -5.27 -14.21 12.87
C ASN A 78 -5.38 -13.39 11.58
N ASN A 79 -6.53 -12.73 11.42
CA ASN A 79 -6.82 -11.86 10.29
C ASN A 79 -6.79 -10.38 10.72
N PRO A 80 -5.62 -9.72 10.67
CA PRO A 80 -5.51 -8.29 11.02
C PRO A 80 -6.34 -7.40 10.08
N ALA A 81 -6.60 -7.86 8.85
CA ALA A 81 -7.37 -7.08 7.89
C ALA A 81 -8.84 -6.89 8.31
N GLN A 82 -9.44 -7.82 9.06
CA GLN A 82 -10.84 -7.67 9.48
C GLN A 82 -11.02 -6.44 10.39
N SER A 83 -10.21 -6.33 11.44
CA SER A 83 -10.24 -5.19 12.36
C SER A 83 -9.87 -3.89 11.65
N TYR A 84 -8.84 -3.93 10.80
CA TYR A 84 -8.44 -2.78 9.99
C TYR A 84 -9.60 -2.25 9.14
N LEU A 85 -10.29 -3.13 8.40
CA LEU A 85 -11.40 -2.74 7.53
C LEU A 85 -12.60 -2.18 8.31
N GLN A 86 -12.88 -2.71 9.50
CA GLN A 86 -13.96 -2.22 10.36
C GLN A 86 -13.64 -0.83 10.93
N ASN A 87 -12.42 -0.64 11.42
CA ASN A 87 -11.94 0.63 11.94
C ASN A 87 -11.90 1.67 10.82
N ALA A 88 -11.33 1.34 9.66
CA ALA A 88 -11.20 2.25 8.54
C ALA A 88 -12.56 2.72 8.04
N ARG A 89 -13.53 1.80 7.87
CA ARG A 89 -14.90 2.18 7.49
C ARG A 89 -15.56 3.13 8.48
N THR A 90 -15.37 2.88 9.77
CA THR A 90 -15.94 3.73 10.83
C THR A 90 -15.28 5.10 10.84
N ALA A 91 -13.95 5.14 10.76
CA ALA A 91 -13.16 6.37 10.79
C ALA A 91 -13.41 7.25 9.56
N LEU A 92 -13.47 6.64 8.37
CA LEU A 92 -13.83 7.31 7.12
C LEU A 92 -15.25 7.90 7.16
N ALA A 93 -16.23 7.13 7.63
CA ALA A 93 -17.60 7.62 7.80
C ALA A 93 -17.70 8.79 8.80
N GLN A 94 -16.96 8.74 9.90
CA GLN A 94 -16.90 9.83 10.88
C GLN A 94 -16.20 11.08 10.31
N ALA A 95 -15.10 10.90 9.59
CA ALA A 95 -14.35 11.98 8.97
C ALA A 95 -15.22 12.74 7.96
N HIS A 96 -15.95 12.03 7.11
CA HIS A 96 -16.88 12.62 6.16
C HIS A 96 -18.04 13.38 6.85
N ALA A 97 -18.51 12.91 8.00
CA ALA A 97 -19.53 13.63 8.77
C ALA A 97 -18.99 14.92 9.42
N SER A 98 -17.68 15.00 9.64
CA SER A 98 -17.02 16.14 10.31
C SER A 98 -16.42 17.18 9.36
N SER A 99 -16.03 16.78 8.15
CA SER A 99 -15.30 17.62 7.19
C SER A 99 -15.61 17.19 5.75
N ASP A 100 -15.79 18.19 4.88
CA ASP A 100 -15.97 17.99 3.43
C ASP A 100 -14.63 17.83 2.68
N ALA A 101 -13.49 17.93 3.37
CA ALA A 101 -12.19 17.75 2.74
C ALA A 101 -12.02 16.28 2.31
N PRO A 102 -11.72 15.99 1.02
CA PRO A 102 -11.47 14.62 0.58
C PRO A 102 -10.14 14.11 1.16
N MET A 103 -9.94 12.80 1.18
CA MET A 103 -8.67 12.19 1.53
C MET A 103 -7.79 12.00 0.28
N LEU A 104 -6.46 12.12 0.43
CA LEU A 104 -5.56 11.69 -0.64
C LEU A 104 -5.63 10.18 -0.80
N ASP A 105 -5.62 9.74 -2.06
CA ASP A 105 -5.52 8.32 -2.34
C ASP A 105 -4.12 7.80 -2.00
N GLN A 106 -4.10 6.87 -1.05
CA GLN A 106 -2.89 6.37 -0.39
C GLN A 106 -2.96 4.86 -0.34
N GLU A 107 -1.78 4.24 -0.29
CA GLU A 107 -1.69 2.81 -0.05
C GLU A 107 -2.18 2.49 1.36
N VAL A 108 -2.93 1.41 1.49
CA VAL A 108 -3.24 0.86 2.81
C VAL A 108 -2.00 0.24 3.44
N ASP A 109 -2.11 -0.10 4.73
CA ASP A 109 -1.01 -0.76 5.44
C ASP A 109 -0.51 -2.01 4.67
N PRO A 110 0.82 -2.17 4.47
CA PRO A 110 1.38 -3.30 3.73
C PRO A 110 1.05 -4.69 4.32
N LEU A 111 0.69 -4.78 5.60
CA LEU A 111 0.21 -6.02 6.23
C LEU A 111 -1.23 -6.36 5.83
N VAL A 112 -2.00 -5.39 5.33
CA VAL A 112 -3.35 -5.59 4.80
C VAL A 112 -3.27 -5.95 3.32
N LEU A 113 -2.62 -5.10 2.52
CA LEU A 113 -2.43 -5.36 1.10
C LEU A 113 -1.13 -4.72 0.60
N GLN A 114 -0.21 -5.56 0.15
CA GLN A 114 1.11 -5.14 -0.30
C GLN A 114 1.06 -4.40 -1.64
N ARG A 115 2.04 -3.54 -1.90
CA ARG A 115 2.22 -2.79 -3.15
C ARG A 115 2.30 -3.66 -4.42
N VAL A 116 2.62 -4.95 -4.31
CA VAL A 116 2.56 -5.87 -5.46
C VAL A 116 1.14 -5.98 -6.04
N ALA A 117 0.11 -5.77 -5.22
CA ALA A 117 -1.28 -5.80 -5.63
C ALA A 117 -1.76 -4.45 -6.22
N TRP A 118 -0.86 -3.51 -6.50
CA TRP A 118 -1.22 -2.23 -7.12
C TRP A 118 -2.00 -2.45 -8.42
N PRO A 119 -3.10 -1.68 -8.66
CA PRO A 119 -3.61 -0.55 -7.87
C PRO A 119 -4.59 -0.94 -6.75
N GLU A 120 -4.88 -2.23 -6.53
CA GLU A 120 -5.89 -2.67 -5.56
C GLU A 120 -5.50 -2.39 -4.10
N ASN A 121 -4.23 -2.10 -3.82
CA ASN A 121 -3.75 -1.67 -2.50
C ASN A 121 -4.06 -0.21 -2.16
N LEU A 122 -4.66 0.54 -3.08
CA LEU A 122 -5.07 1.92 -2.82
C LEU A 122 -6.35 1.95 -1.98
N ALA A 123 -6.42 2.88 -1.03
CA ALA A 123 -7.59 3.07 -0.18
C ALA A 123 -8.84 3.38 -1.03
N SER A 124 -8.69 4.11 -2.13
CA SER A 124 -9.79 4.34 -3.06
C SER A 124 -10.32 3.01 -3.63
N HIS A 125 -9.48 2.10 -4.11
CA HIS A 125 -9.92 0.81 -4.66
C HIS A 125 -10.66 -0.04 -3.62
N MET A 126 -10.25 0.02 -2.35
CA MET A 126 -10.85 -0.77 -1.27
C MET A 126 -12.18 -0.20 -0.73
N PHE A 127 -12.33 1.13 -0.67
CA PHE A 127 -13.45 1.79 0.03
C PHE A 127 -14.39 2.59 -0.90
N THR A 128 -13.96 2.94 -2.10
CA THR A 128 -14.74 3.72 -3.08
C THR A 128 -15.95 3.03 -3.73
N PRO A 129 -16.14 1.68 -3.76
CA PRO A 129 -17.29 1.10 -4.47
C PRO A 129 -18.67 1.63 -4.03
N ARG A 130 -18.76 2.41 -2.95
CA ARG A 130 -19.98 3.03 -2.45
C ARG A 130 -19.94 4.56 -2.29
N ARG A 131 -18.78 5.26 -2.42
CA ARG A 131 -18.64 6.72 -2.17
C ARG A 131 -17.47 7.40 -2.92
N PRO A 132 -17.62 7.76 -4.21
CA PRO A 132 -16.55 8.35 -5.03
C PRO A 132 -16.06 9.75 -4.67
N ALA A 133 -16.80 10.52 -3.87
CA ALA A 133 -16.39 11.88 -3.47
C ALA A 133 -15.38 11.91 -2.30
N GLU A 134 -15.04 10.76 -1.73
CA GLU A 134 -14.20 10.67 -0.53
C GLU A 134 -12.71 10.77 -0.84
N PHE A 135 -12.28 10.39 -2.04
CA PHE A 135 -10.88 10.39 -2.44
C PHE A 135 -10.63 11.37 -3.59
N SER A 136 -9.57 12.16 -3.46
CA SER A 136 -9.19 13.18 -4.43
C SER A 136 -7.68 13.24 -4.54
N PRO A 137 -7.11 13.58 -5.70
CA PRO A 137 -5.67 13.78 -5.82
C PRO A 137 -5.20 15.05 -5.09
N ALA A 138 -6.10 15.90 -4.59
CA ALA A 138 -5.76 17.07 -3.79
C ALA A 138 -6.69 17.24 -2.59
N THR A 139 -6.14 17.68 -1.45
CA THR A 139 -6.88 17.97 -0.21
C THR A 139 -6.27 19.12 0.58
N THR A 140 -7.09 19.83 1.35
CA THR A 140 -6.63 20.84 2.32
C THR A 140 -6.30 20.24 3.69
N GLU A 141 -6.76 19.01 3.97
CA GLU A 141 -6.57 18.33 5.25
C GLU A 141 -5.86 16.99 5.04
N LEU A 142 -4.56 16.96 5.34
CA LEU A 142 -3.75 15.75 5.19
C LEU A 142 -4.00 14.78 6.35
N ARG A 143 -4.57 13.62 6.01
CA ARG A 143 -4.90 12.54 6.93
C ARG A 143 -4.52 11.21 6.26
N MET A 144 -4.24 10.20 7.08
CA MET A 144 -3.92 8.85 6.59
C MET A 144 -4.52 7.78 7.51
N LEU A 145 -4.67 6.57 6.99
CA LEU A 145 -5.00 5.40 7.80
C LEU A 145 -3.72 4.83 8.42
N ASP A 146 -3.72 4.58 9.73
CA ASP A 146 -2.64 3.88 10.42
C ASP A 146 -2.73 2.35 10.26
N ALA A 147 -1.79 1.60 10.83
CA ALA A 147 -1.73 0.14 10.75
C ALA A 147 -2.96 -0.55 11.36
N GLU A 148 -3.69 0.12 12.26
CA GLU A 148 -4.92 -0.37 12.88
C GLU A 148 -6.19 0.05 12.11
N GLY A 149 -6.05 0.83 11.05
CA GLY A 149 -7.15 1.36 10.23
C GLY A 149 -7.85 2.57 10.88
N ARG A 150 -7.18 3.29 11.78
CA ARG A 150 -7.70 4.56 12.32
C ARG A 150 -7.23 5.71 11.47
N LEU A 151 -8.05 6.75 11.37
CA LEU A 151 -7.69 7.97 10.67
C LEU A 151 -6.88 8.89 11.59
N VAL A 152 -5.66 9.22 11.18
CA VAL A 152 -4.75 10.09 11.94
C VAL A 152 -4.34 11.30 11.12
N GLU A 153 -3.98 12.39 11.80
CA GLU A 153 -3.31 13.53 11.16
C GLU A 153 -1.97 13.10 10.58
N ALA A 154 -1.64 13.67 9.42
CA ALA A 154 -0.41 13.32 8.73
C ALA A 154 0.33 14.56 8.21
N ASN A 155 1.62 14.37 7.97
CA ASN A 155 2.52 15.36 7.39
C ASN A 155 3.19 14.80 6.13
N VAL A 156 3.77 15.70 5.34
CA VAL A 156 4.63 15.32 4.22
C VAL A 156 6.07 15.19 4.72
N SER A 157 6.66 14.02 4.52
CA SER A 157 8.08 13.80 4.79
C SER A 157 8.98 14.67 3.90
N TRP A 158 10.15 15.04 4.42
CA TRP A 158 11.09 15.93 3.74
C TRP A 158 12.08 15.13 2.88
N VAL A 159 11.59 14.55 1.77
CA VAL A 159 12.46 13.85 0.81
C VAL A 159 13.14 14.84 -0.13
N ARG A 160 12.37 15.81 -0.62
CA ARG A 160 12.82 16.96 -1.41
C ARG A 160 12.07 18.21 -0.96
N SER A 161 12.57 19.35 -1.41
CA SER A 161 11.92 20.65 -1.22
C SER A 161 11.88 21.42 -2.53
N ILE A 162 10.81 22.20 -2.70
CA ILE A 162 10.71 23.19 -3.78
C ILE A 162 11.65 24.36 -3.44
N ARG A 163 12.52 24.73 -4.37
CA ARG A 163 13.44 25.86 -4.16
C ARG A 163 12.66 27.17 -4.00
N PRO A 164 13.18 28.14 -3.23
CA PRO A 164 12.57 29.46 -3.15
C PRO A 164 12.42 30.12 -4.53
N GLY A 165 11.24 30.68 -4.79
CA GLY A 165 10.95 31.34 -6.06
C GLY A 165 11.60 32.72 -6.20
N PRO A 166 11.72 33.23 -7.44
CA PRO A 166 12.44 34.47 -7.72
C PRO A 166 11.74 35.74 -7.19
N ALA A 167 10.44 35.69 -6.92
CA ALA A 167 9.68 36.83 -6.41
C ALA A 167 9.64 36.84 -4.86
N PRO A 168 10.21 37.84 -4.17
CA PRO A 168 10.38 37.82 -2.71
C PRO A 168 9.10 37.65 -1.89
N GLN A 169 7.96 38.14 -2.40
CA GLN A 169 6.66 38.09 -1.69
C GLN A 169 5.66 37.08 -2.27
N CYS A 170 6.01 36.43 -3.39
CA CYS A 170 5.10 35.57 -4.15
C CYS A 170 5.66 34.17 -4.38
N GLY A 171 6.99 34.00 -4.34
CA GLY A 171 7.67 32.79 -4.79
C GLY A 171 7.59 32.71 -6.31
N TYR A 172 6.68 31.87 -6.81
CA TYR A 172 6.41 31.70 -8.25
C TYR A 172 5.03 32.26 -8.59
N LEU A 173 5.00 33.25 -9.49
CA LEU A 173 3.75 33.74 -10.06
C LEU A 173 3.29 32.79 -11.16
N VAL A 174 2.06 32.27 -11.02
CA VAL A 174 1.40 31.38 -11.97
C VAL A 174 0.13 32.06 -12.49
N GLN A 175 0.03 32.15 -13.81
CA GLN A 175 -1.15 32.64 -14.52
C GLN A 175 -1.43 31.74 -15.74
N PRO A 176 -2.61 31.81 -16.37
CA PRO A 176 -2.92 30.98 -17.54
C PRO A 176 -1.91 31.11 -18.67
N ASP A 177 -1.43 32.33 -18.92
CA ASP A 177 -0.46 32.65 -19.96
C ASP A 177 1.00 32.50 -19.50
N PHE A 178 1.21 32.34 -18.18
CA PHE A 178 2.54 32.25 -17.56
C PHE A 178 2.59 31.03 -16.63
N PRO A 179 2.78 29.81 -17.18
CA PRO A 179 3.07 28.64 -16.37
C PRO A 179 4.42 28.79 -15.68
N ALA A 180 4.54 28.29 -14.45
CA ALA A 180 5.78 28.30 -13.70
C ALA A 180 6.37 26.90 -13.55
N GLN A 181 7.69 26.83 -13.55
CA GLN A 181 8.42 25.64 -13.15
C GLN A 181 9.03 25.88 -11.76
N LEU A 182 8.76 24.95 -10.86
CA LEU A 182 9.17 24.94 -9.47
C LEU A 182 10.29 23.90 -9.33
N PRO A 183 11.56 24.27 -9.52
CA PRO A 183 12.68 23.36 -9.38
C PRO A 183 12.76 22.81 -7.96
N LEU A 184 13.08 21.53 -7.85
CA LEU A 184 13.34 20.83 -6.60
C LEU A 184 14.82 20.97 -6.22
N ASP A 185 15.13 20.73 -4.95
CA ASP A 185 16.50 20.66 -4.43
C ASP A 185 17.27 19.41 -4.92
N GLY A 186 16.59 18.44 -5.51
CA GLY A 186 17.19 17.30 -6.20
C GLY A 186 16.16 16.44 -6.93
N PRO A 187 16.59 15.46 -7.74
CA PRO A 187 15.69 14.63 -8.52
C PRO A 187 14.90 13.64 -7.63
N LEU A 188 13.69 13.33 -8.09
CA LEU A 188 12.78 12.32 -7.59
C LEU A 188 12.74 11.12 -8.54
N LEU A 189 12.80 9.92 -7.97
CA LEU A 189 12.59 8.68 -8.69
C LEU A 189 11.09 8.44 -8.97
N PRO A 190 10.73 7.57 -9.93
CA PRO A 190 9.33 7.24 -10.19
C PRO A 190 8.61 6.70 -8.94
N ALA A 191 7.64 7.47 -8.45
CA ALA A 191 6.75 7.09 -7.35
C ALA A 191 5.49 7.96 -7.36
N ASP A 192 4.57 7.65 -6.44
CA ASP A 192 3.45 8.53 -6.13
C ASP A 192 3.87 9.48 -5.01
N TRP A 193 4.29 10.68 -5.38
CA TRP A 193 4.78 11.69 -4.43
C TRP A 193 3.61 12.51 -3.86
N THR A 194 3.76 13.00 -2.65
CA THR A 194 2.86 14.00 -2.06
C THR A 194 3.61 15.31 -1.90
N VAL A 195 3.00 16.40 -2.36
CA VAL A 195 3.54 17.75 -2.28
C VAL A 195 2.66 18.61 -1.39
N GLU A 196 3.29 19.35 -0.48
CA GLU A 196 2.63 20.43 0.24
C GLU A 196 2.83 21.75 -0.52
N ILE A 197 1.75 22.30 -1.05
CA ILE A 197 1.74 23.56 -1.78
C ILE A 197 1.10 24.64 -0.92
N ASN A 198 1.90 25.61 -0.52
CA ASN A 198 1.43 26.85 0.09
C ASN A 198 1.24 27.88 -1.01
N TYR A 199 0.03 28.44 -1.13
CA TYR A 199 -0.29 29.36 -2.21
C TYR A 199 -1.15 30.54 -1.76
N LEU A 200 -1.07 31.64 -2.50
CA LEU A 200 -1.92 32.82 -2.38
C LEU A 200 -2.61 33.07 -3.72
N ALA A 201 -3.94 33.06 -3.74
CA ALA A 201 -4.71 33.26 -4.97
C ALA A 201 -5.68 34.45 -4.88
N ASN A 202 -5.99 35.05 -6.03
CA ASN A 202 -6.92 36.18 -6.13
C ASN A 202 -8.39 35.76 -6.24
N SER A 203 -8.68 34.57 -6.80
CA SER A 203 -10.05 34.11 -7.07
C SER A 203 -10.16 32.58 -6.95
N ASN A 204 -11.40 32.08 -6.95
CA ASN A 204 -11.64 30.65 -7.04
C ASN A 204 -11.30 30.12 -8.43
N GLY A 205 -10.71 28.93 -8.49
CA GLY A 205 -10.38 28.31 -9.77
C GLY A 205 -9.71 26.96 -9.61
N SER A 206 -8.89 26.62 -10.59
CA SER A 206 -8.04 25.44 -10.53
C SER A 206 -6.71 25.67 -11.24
N MET A 207 -5.72 24.90 -10.83
CA MET A 207 -4.41 24.81 -11.45
C MET A 207 -4.09 23.35 -11.76
N MET A 208 -3.28 23.12 -12.78
CA MET A 208 -2.72 21.82 -13.13
C MET A 208 -1.31 21.75 -12.62
N LEU A 209 -0.98 20.64 -11.95
CA LEU A 209 0.35 20.34 -11.44
C LEU A 209 0.84 19.04 -12.07
N SER A 210 2.12 18.98 -12.44
CA SER A 210 2.78 17.75 -12.86
C SER A 210 4.25 17.77 -12.46
N LEU A 211 4.82 16.58 -12.25
CA LEU A 211 6.27 16.41 -12.20
C LEU A 211 6.85 16.46 -13.62
N SER A 212 8.17 16.69 -13.76
CA SER A 212 8.84 16.71 -15.07
C SER A 212 8.52 15.48 -15.94
N GLN A 213 8.32 14.32 -15.31
CA GLN A 213 7.87 13.08 -15.94
C GLN A 213 6.69 12.50 -15.13
N GLY A 214 5.47 12.96 -15.40
CA GLY A 214 4.28 12.49 -14.72
C GLY A 214 3.00 13.05 -15.34
N ASP A 215 1.87 12.49 -14.91
CA ASP A 215 0.57 12.95 -15.38
C ASP A 215 0.17 14.28 -14.72
N GLU A 216 -0.60 15.09 -15.43
CA GLU A 216 -1.12 16.34 -14.88
C GLU A 216 -2.31 16.08 -13.93
N VAL A 217 -2.25 16.71 -12.77
CA VAL A 217 -3.26 16.63 -11.71
C VAL A 217 -3.93 17.98 -11.54
N LYS A 218 -5.27 17.98 -11.57
CA LYS A 218 -6.08 19.17 -11.34
C LYS A 218 -6.23 19.43 -9.84
N VAL A 219 -5.88 20.64 -9.41
CA VAL A 219 -5.93 21.07 -8.01
C VAL A 219 -6.89 22.26 -7.90
N PRO A 220 -7.93 22.18 -7.03
CA PRO A 220 -8.81 23.30 -6.77
C PRO A 220 -8.08 24.40 -5.98
N VAL A 221 -8.38 25.65 -6.31
CA VAL A 221 -7.76 26.84 -5.74
C VAL A 221 -8.85 27.74 -5.15
N ARG A 222 -8.61 28.24 -3.94
CA ARG A 222 -9.48 29.18 -3.23
C ARG A 222 -8.75 30.53 -3.03
N PRO A 223 -9.47 31.66 -2.98
CA PRO A 223 -8.84 32.96 -2.75
C PRO A 223 -8.17 33.04 -1.38
N GLY A 224 -7.17 33.90 -1.26
CA GLY A 224 -6.40 34.11 -0.04
C GLY A 224 -5.24 33.12 0.14
N LEU A 225 -4.61 33.17 1.32
CA LEU A 225 -3.50 32.30 1.68
C LEU A 225 -4.05 30.93 2.09
N ASN A 226 -3.63 29.90 1.37
CA ASN A 226 -4.12 28.54 1.54
C ASN A 226 -2.96 27.54 1.46
N ARG A 227 -3.23 26.35 1.97
CA ARG A 227 -2.37 25.18 1.85
C ARG A 227 -3.14 24.02 1.25
N VAL A 228 -2.53 23.33 0.30
CA VAL A 228 -3.10 22.13 -0.33
C VAL A 228 -2.03 21.06 -0.45
N TYR A 229 -2.43 19.84 -0.17
CA TYR A 229 -1.63 18.64 -0.34
C TYR A 229 -2.06 17.95 -1.62
N VAL A 230 -1.10 17.58 -2.47
CA VAL A 230 -1.37 17.07 -3.81
C VAL A 230 -0.60 15.78 -4.03
N ARG A 231 -1.28 14.75 -4.52
CA ARG A 231 -0.68 13.50 -4.99
C ARG A 231 -0.22 13.69 -6.43
N LEU A 232 1.10 13.66 -6.66
CA LEU A 232 1.72 13.81 -7.98
C LEU A 232 2.47 12.51 -8.34
N PRO A 233 1.90 11.65 -9.20
CA PRO A 233 2.60 10.48 -9.71
C PRO A 233 3.68 10.93 -10.69
N GLY A 234 4.87 10.33 -10.61
CA GLY A 234 5.92 10.55 -11.59
C GLY A 234 7.33 10.62 -11.01
N ALA A 235 8.22 11.19 -11.81
CA ALA A 235 9.64 11.39 -11.53
C ALA A 235 10.09 12.77 -12.05
N GLY A 236 11.31 13.18 -11.68
CA GLY A 236 11.92 14.40 -12.20
C GLY A 236 12.44 15.32 -11.12
N ASP A 237 12.80 16.53 -11.52
CA ASP A 237 13.52 17.52 -10.73
C ASP A 237 12.78 18.86 -10.63
N ALA A 238 11.58 18.96 -11.20
CA ALA A 238 10.75 20.14 -11.12
C ALA A 238 9.26 19.77 -11.10
N ILE A 239 8.45 20.67 -10.54
CA ILE A 239 7.00 20.65 -10.64
C ILE A 239 6.58 21.75 -11.62
N THR A 240 5.82 21.42 -12.65
CA THR A 240 5.21 22.41 -13.54
C THR A 240 3.83 22.76 -13.00
N VAL A 241 3.55 24.05 -12.87
CA VAL A 241 2.26 24.58 -12.39
C VAL A 241 1.67 25.50 -13.45
N ARG A 242 0.42 25.25 -13.81
CA ARG A 242 -0.33 26.06 -14.79
C ARG A 242 -1.71 26.40 -14.24
N ALA A 243 -2.07 27.68 -14.18
CA ALA A 243 -3.44 28.07 -13.88
C ALA A 243 -4.33 27.76 -15.08
N VAL A 244 -5.51 27.16 -14.85
CA VAL A 244 -6.45 26.83 -15.94
C VAL A 244 -7.69 27.71 -15.95
N THR A 245 -7.93 28.45 -14.87
CA THR A 245 -9.06 29.38 -14.77
C THR A 245 -8.64 30.76 -15.28
N ALA A 246 -9.45 31.36 -16.17
CA ALA A 246 -9.19 32.70 -16.70
C ALA A 246 -9.08 33.74 -15.58
N ALA A 247 -8.15 34.68 -15.71
CA ALA A 247 -7.84 35.71 -14.71
C ALA A 247 -7.41 35.20 -13.32
N LEU A 248 -7.15 33.89 -13.16
CA LEU A 248 -6.57 33.34 -11.95
C LEU A 248 -5.08 33.71 -11.87
N SER A 249 -4.67 34.32 -10.76
CA SER A 249 -3.27 34.56 -10.42
C SER A 249 -2.97 33.89 -9.10
N VAL A 250 -1.97 33.00 -9.12
CA VAL A 250 -1.57 32.23 -7.93
C VAL A 250 -0.08 32.46 -7.68
N CYS A 251 0.24 32.87 -6.47
CA CYS A 251 1.59 32.86 -5.93
C CYS A 251 1.83 31.53 -5.25
N VAL A 252 2.85 30.77 -5.68
CA VAL A 252 3.21 29.48 -5.08
C VAL A 252 4.54 29.60 -4.34
N ALA A 253 4.53 29.23 -3.07
CA ALA A 253 5.70 29.24 -2.20
C ALA A 253 6.42 27.87 -2.19
N SER A 254 7.61 27.85 -1.58
CA SER A 254 8.34 26.62 -1.32
C SER A 254 7.58 25.70 -0.36
N GLY A 255 7.74 24.39 -0.53
CA GLY A 255 7.16 23.38 0.33
C GLY A 255 7.86 22.02 0.18
N PRO A 256 7.63 21.11 1.14
CA PRO A 256 8.19 19.76 1.09
C PRO A 256 7.50 18.89 0.04
N VAL A 257 8.28 17.94 -0.49
CA VAL A 257 7.84 16.84 -1.35
C VAL A 257 8.32 15.53 -0.75
N GLY A 258 7.42 14.57 -0.58
CA GLY A 258 7.75 13.27 -0.03
C GLY A 258 6.55 12.34 0.12
N PHE A 259 6.69 11.34 0.99
CA PHE A 259 5.61 10.45 1.39
C PHE A 259 4.79 11.02 2.54
N VAL A 260 3.56 10.54 2.67
CA VAL A 260 2.69 10.86 3.81
C VAL A 260 3.14 10.04 5.01
N THR A 261 3.34 10.70 6.15
CA THR A 261 3.75 10.07 7.40
C THR A 261 2.86 10.53 8.54
N PRO A 262 2.60 9.69 9.56
CA PRO A 262 1.88 10.14 10.74
C PRO A 262 2.60 11.31 11.41
N ARG A 263 1.81 12.20 12.01
CA ARG A 263 2.31 13.39 12.70
C ARG A 263 2.98 13.09 14.03
#